data_AF-A0A833AR89-F1
#
_entry.id   AF-A0A833AR89-F1
#
_cell.length_a   1.000
_cell.length_b   1.000
_cell.length_c   1.000
_cell.angle_alpha   90.00
_cell.angle_beta   90.00
_cell.angle_gamma   90.00
#
_symmetry.space_group_name_H-M   'P 1'
#
loop_
_entity.id
_entity.type
_entity.pdbx_description
1 polymer ?
#
loop_
_entity_poly.entity_id
_entity_poly.type
_entity_poly.pdbx_seq_one_letter_code
_entity_poly.pdbx_strand_id
1 'polypeptide(L)'
;MEDPKVFSDLARWGRMEIDIAEGEMPGLMALRKEYGASKPLQGARISGCLHMTIQTAVLIETLVQLGAEVRWSSCNIFSTQDHAAVAIAAAGIPVFAWKGETEEEYDWCVEQTITGWGEEGFTLILDDGGDLTNMMHEDRFAEHMINIIGISEETTTGVH
;
A
#
# COMPACT_ATOMS: atom_id res chain seq x y z
N MET A 1 1.00 13.28 -10.86
CA MET A 1 0.09 14.44 -10.94
C MET A 1 0.91 15.69 -11.25
N GLU A 2 0.61 16.37 -12.37
CA GLU A 2 1.46 17.48 -12.85
C GLU A 2 1.06 18.85 -12.28
N ASP A 3 -0.19 19.03 -11.84
CA ASP A 3 -0.68 20.28 -11.23
C ASP A 3 -0.39 20.31 -9.71
N PRO A 4 0.52 21.19 -9.24
CA PRO A 4 0.89 21.27 -7.82
C PRO A 4 -0.25 21.75 -6.93
N LYS A 5 -1.19 22.54 -7.46
CA LYS A 5 -2.34 23.04 -6.69
C LYS A 5 -3.34 21.92 -6.45
N VAL A 6 -3.65 21.14 -7.49
CA VAL A 6 -4.54 19.97 -7.36
C VAL A 6 -3.93 18.95 -6.39
N PHE A 7 -2.63 18.70 -6.50
CA PHE A 7 -1.92 17.84 -5.56
C PHE A 7 -2.06 18.35 -4.12
N SER A 8 -1.79 19.63 -3.88
CA SER A 8 -1.90 20.21 -2.53
C SER A 8 -3.32 20.18 -1.97
N ASP A 9 -4.34 20.41 -2.81
CA ASP A 9 -5.74 20.40 -2.39
C ASP A 9 -6.19 18.97 -2.01
N LEU A 10 -5.83 17.97 -2.82
CA LEU A 10 -6.13 16.55 -2.55
C LEU A 10 -5.35 16.03 -1.33
N ALA A 11 -4.07 16.35 -1.21
CA ALA A 11 -3.25 15.93 -0.07
C ALA A 11 -3.83 16.43 1.26
N ARG A 12 -4.25 17.70 1.29
CA ARG A 12 -4.88 18.30 2.49
C ARG A 12 -6.22 17.64 2.79
N TRP A 13 -7.06 17.43 1.78
CA TRP A 13 -8.36 16.79 1.98
C TRP A 13 -8.21 15.34 2.46
N GLY A 14 -7.34 14.56 1.83
CA GLY A 14 -7.04 13.19 2.25
C GLY A 14 -6.50 13.13 3.67
N ARG A 15 -5.58 14.02 4.06
CA ARG A 15 -5.11 14.10 5.45
C ARG A 15 -6.25 14.33 6.43
N MET A 16 -7.15 15.28 6.14
CA MET A 16 -8.29 15.56 7.01
C MET A 16 -9.21 14.33 7.15
N GLU A 17 -9.45 13.58 6.08
CA GLU A 17 -10.27 12.36 6.15
C GLU A 17 -9.56 11.21 6.86
N ILE A 18 -8.24 11.06 6.69
CA ILE A 18 -7.41 10.11 7.45
C ILE A 18 -7.52 10.41 8.95
N ASP A 19 -7.32 11.67 9.36
CA ASP A 19 -7.41 12.08 10.77
C ASP A 19 -8.80 11.79 11.37
N ILE A 20 -9.87 11.92 10.58
CA ILE A 20 -11.23 11.54 11.00
C ILE A 20 -11.37 10.02 11.11
N ALA A 21 -10.89 9.28 10.12
CA ALA A 21 -10.99 7.82 10.07
C ALA A 21 -10.22 7.13 11.21
N GLU A 22 -9.10 7.71 11.66
CA GLU A 22 -8.37 7.22 12.84
C GLU A 22 -9.26 7.11 14.09
N GLY A 23 -10.21 8.02 14.26
CA GLY A 23 -11.19 7.99 15.35
C GLY A 23 -12.13 6.79 15.31
N GLU A 24 -12.38 6.23 14.12
CA GLU A 24 -13.27 5.08 13.88
C GLU A 24 -12.50 3.77 13.64
N MET A 25 -11.16 3.78 13.75
CA MET A 25 -10.31 2.61 13.56
C MET A 25 -9.51 2.25 14.84
N PRO A 26 -10.20 1.96 15.96
CA PRO A 26 -9.57 1.82 17.27
C PRO A 26 -8.57 0.66 17.34
N GLY A 27 -8.74 -0.39 16.53
CA GLY A 27 -7.79 -1.51 16.45
C GLY A 27 -6.41 -1.07 15.96
N LEU A 28 -6.34 -0.34 14.85
CA LEU A 28 -5.08 0.17 14.32
C LEU A 28 -4.44 1.18 15.27
N MET A 29 -5.26 2.06 15.88
CA MET A 29 -4.75 3.03 16.86
C MET A 29 -4.20 2.34 18.12
N ALA A 30 -4.82 1.26 18.58
CA ALA A 30 -4.30 0.45 19.67
C ALA A 30 -2.95 -0.19 19.31
N LEU A 31 -2.82 -0.76 18.11
CA LEU A 31 -1.55 -1.34 17.64
C LEU A 31 -0.43 -0.29 17.57
N ARG A 32 -0.73 0.90 17.03
CA ARG A 32 0.22 2.04 16.99
C ARG A 32 0.68 2.41 18.40
N LYS A 33 -0.23 2.46 19.37
CA LYS A 33 0.08 2.79 20.77
C LYS A 33 0.91 1.69 21.46
N GLU A 34 0.56 0.43 21.24
CA GLU A 34 1.21 -0.71 21.88
C GLU A 34 2.61 -0.97 21.32
N TYR A 35 2.77 -0.94 19.99
CA TYR A 35 3.97 -1.39 19.30
C TYR A 35 4.79 -0.26 18.64
N GLY A 36 4.30 0.98 18.62
CA GLY A 36 5.00 2.09 17.96
C GLY A 36 6.39 2.39 18.54
N ALA A 37 6.61 2.11 19.82
CA ALA A 37 7.92 2.29 20.46
C ALA A 37 8.88 1.11 20.22
N SER A 38 8.38 -0.13 20.16
CA SER A 38 9.19 -1.32 19.93
C SER A 38 9.50 -1.56 18.46
N LYS A 39 8.74 -0.95 17.54
CA LYS A 39 8.93 -1.01 16.08
C LYS A 39 9.11 -2.45 15.58
N PRO A 40 8.13 -3.35 15.80
CA PRO A 40 8.29 -4.77 15.48
C PRO A 40 8.47 -5.05 13.98
N LEU A 41 8.07 -4.13 13.11
CA LEU A 41 8.24 -4.24 11.66
C LEU A 41 9.51 -3.54 11.18
N GLN A 42 10.42 -3.14 12.07
CA GLN A 42 11.69 -2.54 11.67
C GLN A 42 12.46 -3.47 10.73
N GLY A 43 12.77 -2.97 9.53
CA GLY A 43 13.46 -3.72 8.48
C GLY A 43 12.53 -4.55 7.58
N ALA A 44 11.23 -4.60 7.86
CA ALA A 44 10.25 -5.17 6.94
C ALA A 44 10.03 -4.22 5.77
N ARG A 45 10.08 -4.76 4.55
CA ARG A 45 9.72 -4.08 3.31
C ARG A 45 8.46 -4.73 2.74
N ILE A 46 7.37 -3.98 2.71
CA ILE A 46 6.03 -4.49 2.41
C ILE A 46 5.55 -3.91 1.08
N SER A 47 5.32 -4.79 0.10
CA SER A 47 4.54 -4.46 -1.08
C SER A 47 3.08 -4.79 -0.82
N GLY A 48 2.22 -3.77 -0.90
CA GLY A 48 0.78 -3.93 -0.70
C GLY A 48 0.01 -3.77 -2.01
N CYS A 49 -0.99 -4.64 -2.22
CA CYS A 49 -1.98 -4.52 -3.28
C CYS A 49 -3.37 -4.67 -2.66
N LEU A 50 -4.04 -3.54 -2.48
CA LEU A 50 -5.27 -3.43 -1.70
C LEU A 50 -6.02 -2.19 -2.12
N HIS A 51 -7.35 -2.16 -2.00
CA HIS A 51 -8.16 -0.97 -2.28
C HIS A 51 -7.54 0.31 -1.68
N MET A 52 -7.14 1.28 -2.51
CA MET A 52 -6.46 2.50 -2.03
C MET A 52 -7.47 3.53 -1.51
N THR A 53 -7.94 3.30 -0.29
CA THR A 53 -8.96 4.10 0.41
C THR A 53 -8.38 4.87 1.60
N ILE A 54 -9.19 5.72 2.24
CA ILE A 54 -8.85 6.36 3.51
C ILE A 54 -8.58 5.34 4.61
N GLN A 55 -9.34 4.26 4.70
CA GLN A 55 -9.13 3.21 5.70
C GLN A 55 -7.79 2.50 5.47
N THR A 56 -7.47 2.20 4.22
CA THR A 56 -6.18 1.62 3.83
C THR A 56 -5.03 2.58 4.08
N ALA A 57 -5.23 3.90 3.90
CA ALA A 57 -4.24 4.90 4.28
C ALA A 57 -3.89 4.83 5.78
N VAL A 58 -4.88 4.63 6.67
CA VAL A 58 -4.64 4.41 8.11
C VAL A 58 -3.86 3.10 8.36
N LEU A 59 -4.13 2.04 7.59
CA LEU A 59 -3.35 0.79 7.63
C LEU A 59 -1.89 1.02 7.22
N ILE A 60 -1.66 1.67 6.08
CA ILE A 60 -0.32 1.99 5.55
C ILE A 60 0.50 2.77 6.59
N GLU A 61 -0.07 3.85 7.15
CA GLU A 61 0.60 4.65 8.16
C GLU A 61 0.82 3.89 9.47
N THR A 62 -0.04 2.91 9.78
CA THR A 62 0.20 1.99 10.91
C THR A 62 1.44 1.15 10.65
N LEU A 63 1.56 0.52 9.48
CA LEU A 63 2.73 -0.31 9.14
C LEU A 63 4.03 0.50 9.24
N VAL A 64 4.04 1.71 8.68
CA VAL A 64 5.18 2.64 8.77
C VAL A 64 5.46 3.06 10.21
N GLN A 65 4.42 3.37 10.99
CA GLN A 65 4.58 3.68 12.41
C GLN A 65 5.12 2.49 13.21
N LEU A 66 4.88 1.25 12.78
CA LEU A 66 5.45 0.05 13.38
C LEU A 66 6.85 -0.30 12.85
N GLY A 67 7.41 0.50 11.93
CA GLY A 67 8.80 0.41 11.47
C GLY A 67 9.00 -0.14 10.05
N ALA A 68 7.92 -0.45 9.33
CA ALA A 68 8.03 -0.99 7.98
C ALA A 68 8.32 0.11 6.94
N GLU A 69 9.00 -0.27 5.86
CA GLU A 69 8.98 0.47 4.61
C GLU A 69 7.87 -0.11 3.72
N VAL A 70 7.13 0.75 3.02
CA VAL A 70 5.89 0.37 2.33
C VAL A 70 5.86 0.94 0.92
N ARG A 71 5.41 0.15 -0.05
CA ARG A 71 4.98 0.59 -1.39
C ARG A 71 3.60 0.01 -1.68
N TRP A 72 2.75 0.74 -2.39
CA TRP A 72 1.33 0.36 -2.51
C TRP A 72 0.74 0.56 -3.91
N SER A 73 -0.12 -0.37 -4.32
CA SER A 73 -1.04 -0.27 -5.47
C SER A 73 -2.46 -0.62 -5.05
N SER A 74 -3.43 -0.25 -5.89
CA SER A 74 -4.81 -0.70 -5.73
C SER A 74 -4.96 -2.15 -6.24
N CYS A 75 -5.91 -2.91 -5.69
CA CYS A 75 -6.37 -4.20 -6.24
C CYS A 75 -7.60 -4.05 -7.16
N ASN A 76 -8.06 -2.81 -7.41
CA ASN A 76 -9.20 -2.56 -8.28
C ASN A 76 -9.19 -1.15 -8.88
N ILE A 77 -9.36 -1.09 -10.20
CA ILE A 77 -9.30 0.12 -11.05
C ILE A 77 -10.30 1.24 -10.68
N PHE A 78 -11.38 0.95 -9.94
CA PHE A 78 -12.39 1.96 -9.57
C PHE A 78 -12.43 2.29 -8.09
N SER A 79 -11.71 1.52 -7.27
CA SER A 79 -11.81 1.59 -5.82
C SER A 79 -11.00 2.71 -5.18
N THR A 80 -9.97 3.19 -5.89
CA THR A 80 -9.08 4.24 -5.40
C THR A 80 -9.85 5.51 -5.05
N GLN A 81 -9.55 6.04 -3.88
CA GLN A 81 -9.93 7.38 -3.47
C GLN A 81 -8.72 8.29 -3.67
N ASP A 82 -8.74 9.11 -4.73
CA ASP A 82 -7.56 9.87 -5.16
C ASP A 82 -6.98 10.77 -4.07
N HIS A 83 -7.84 11.37 -3.23
CA HIS A 83 -7.38 12.17 -2.10
C HIS A 83 -6.65 11.33 -1.04
N ALA A 84 -7.05 10.08 -0.81
CA ALA A 84 -6.33 9.14 0.05
C ALA A 84 -4.95 8.80 -0.53
N ALA A 85 -4.90 8.39 -1.81
CA ALA A 85 -3.67 8.06 -2.50
C ALA A 85 -2.67 9.23 -2.49
N VAL A 86 -3.14 10.45 -2.80
CA VAL A 86 -2.32 11.66 -2.80
C VAL A 86 -1.85 12.04 -1.40
N ALA A 87 -2.66 11.85 -0.35
CA ALA A 87 -2.24 12.12 1.02
C ALA A 87 -1.12 11.18 1.50
N ILE A 88 -1.17 9.89 1.12
CA ILE A 88 -0.10 8.93 1.39
C ILE A 88 1.16 9.26 0.58
N ALA A 89 1.02 9.60 -0.70
CA ALA A 89 2.14 10.04 -1.53
C ALA A 89 2.81 11.31 -0.96
N ALA A 90 2.02 12.28 -0.47
CA ALA A 90 2.52 13.49 0.18
C ALA A 90 3.24 13.22 1.52
N ALA A 91 2.94 12.10 2.18
CA ALA A 91 3.66 11.61 3.35
C ALA A 91 4.99 10.91 3.01
N GLY A 92 5.35 10.83 1.72
CA GLY A 92 6.60 10.24 1.25
C GLY A 92 6.54 8.73 1.04
N ILE A 93 5.35 8.14 1.02
CA ILE A 93 5.14 6.70 0.82
C ILE A 93 4.77 6.47 -0.65
N PRO A 94 5.50 5.63 -1.41
CA PRO A 94 5.20 5.36 -2.81
C PRO A 94 3.83 4.68 -2.99
N VAL A 95 2.94 5.34 -3.73
CA VAL A 95 1.61 4.83 -4.10
C VAL A 95 1.44 4.97 -5.61
N PHE A 96 0.99 3.88 -6.23
CA PHE A 96 0.70 3.77 -7.66
C PHE A 96 -0.77 3.36 -7.77
N ALA A 97 -1.65 4.36 -7.70
CA ALA A 97 -3.09 4.13 -7.79
C ALA A 97 -3.81 5.44 -8.13
N TRP A 98 -4.84 5.37 -8.97
CA TRP A 98 -5.83 6.42 -9.19
C TRP A 98 -7.18 5.82 -9.59
N LYS A 99 -8.24 6.61 -9.47
CA LYS A 99 -9.57 6.15 -9.85
C LYS A 99 -9.74 6.15 -11.36
N GLY A 100 -10.21 5.03 -11.90
CA GLY A 100 -10.49 4.87 -13.32
C GLY A 100 -9.26 4.50 -14.15
N GLU A 101 -8.31 3.77 -13.55
CA GLU A 101 -7.23 3.11 -14.27
C GLU A 101 -7.77 2.25 -15.42
N THR A 102 -7.02 2.19 -16.50
CA THR A 102 -7.13 1.12 -17.51
C THR A 102 -6.46 -0.16 -16.98
N GLU A 103 -6.74 -1.30 -17.61
CA GLU A 103 -6.09 -2.57 -17.24
C GLU A 103 -4.56 -2.50 -17.39
N GLU A 104 -4.05 -1.83 -18.43
CA GLU A 104 -2.60 -1.65 -18.63
C GLU A 104 -1.98 -0.77 -17.53
N GLU A 105 -2.68 0.28 -17.10
CA GLU A 105 -2.25 1.13 -16.00
C GLU A 105 -2.29 0.40 -14.65
N TYR A 106 -3.28 -0.46 -14.45
CA TYR A 106 -3.40 -1.32 -13.27
C TYR A 106 -2.21 -2.27 -13.16
N ASP A 107 -1.92 -3.03 -14.22
CA ASP A 107 -0.78 -3.94 -14.27
C ASP A 107 0.54 -3.18 -14.05
N TRP A 108 0.66 -2.00 -14.67
CA TRP A 108 1.81 -1.13 -14.46
C TRP A 108 1.95 -0.69 -13.00
N CYS A 109 0.84 -0.34 -12.33
CA CYS A 109 0.83 0.05 -10.92
C CYS A 109 1.29 -1.09 -10.01
N VAL A 110 0.75 -2.30 -10.21
CA VAL A 110 1.20 -3.51 -9.47
C VAL A 110 2.69 -3.74 -9.72
N GLU A 111 3.14 -3.64 -10.98
CA GLU A 111 4.56 -3.76 -11.32
C GLU A 111 5.42 -2.70 -10.61
N GLN A 112 4.97 -1.45 -10.45
CA GLN A 112 5.74 -0.43 -9.72
C GLN A 112 5.86 -0.69 -8.21
N THR A 113 4.94 -1.46 -7.63
CA THR A 113 5.06 -1.91 -6.23
C THR A 113 6.12 -2.99 -6.08
N ILE A 114 6.31 -3.82 -7.10
CA ILE A 114 7.36 -4.84 -7.18
C ILE A 114 8.71 -4.19 -7.52
N THR A 115 8.71 -3.32 -8.53
CA THR A 115 9.91 -2.73 -9.15
C THR A 115 10.16 -1.34 -8.56
N GLY A 116 10.88 -1.31 -7.44
CA GLY A 116 11.29 -0.04 -6.84
C GLY A 116 11.90 -0.13 -5.46
N TRP A 117 12.25 -1.34 -5.04
CA TRP A 117 12.91 -1.63 -3.78
C TRP A 117 14.45 -1.65 -3.90
N GLY A 118 15.00 -1.45 -5.10
CA GLY A 118 16.43 -1.62 -5.35
C GLY A 118 16.87 -3.08 -5.25
N GLU A 119 18.18 -3.31 -5.11
CA GLU A 119 18.77 -4.66 -5.08
C GLU A 119 18.28 -5.51 -3.90
N GLU A 120 17.89 -4.88 -2.79
CA GLU A 120 17.45 -5.59 -1.59
C GLU A 120 16.03 -6.21 -1.72
N GLY A 121 15.26 -5.81 -2.74
CA GLY A 121 13.89 -6.28 -2.94
C GLY A 121 12.97 -5.99 -1.76
N PHE A 122 11.84 -6.66 -1.67
CA PHE A 122 10.94 -6.60 -0.52
C PHE A 122 10.82 -7.95 0.17
N THR A 123 10.25 -7.97 1.36
CA THR A 123 10.24 -9.16 2.23
C THR A 123 8.84 -9.71 2.50
N LEU A 124 7.81 -8.87 2.39
CA LEU A 124 6.43 -9.25 2.71
C LEU A 124 5.47 -8.77 1.62
N ILE A 125 4.47 -9.60 1.34
CA ILE A 125 3.31 -9.26 0.51
C ILE A 125 2.09 -9.09 1.42
N LEU A 126 1.31 -8.04 1.16
CA LEU A 126 0.01 -7.82 1.77
C LEU A 126 -1.00 -7.62 0.64
N ASP A 127 -1.89 -8.59 0.44
CA ASP A 127 -2.66 -8.76 -0.79
C ASP A 127 -4.17 -8.87 -0.52
N ASP A 128 -4.95 -8.41 -1.49
CA ASP A 128 -6.41 -8.52 -1.57
C ASP A 128 -6.75 -8.92 -3.01
N GLY A 129 -7.12 -10.19 -3.17
CA GLY A 129 -7.52 -10.77 -4.46
C GLY A 129 -6.44 -11.63 -5.12
N GLY A 130 -5.19 -11.50 -4.67
CA GLY A 130 -4.06 -12.32 -5.11
C GLY A 130 -3.32 -11.81 -6.35
N ASP A 131 -3.65 -10.64 -6.89
CA ASP A 131 -3.08 -10.16 -8.15
C ASP A 131 -1.58 -9.84 -8.02
N LEU A 132 -1.15 -9.23 -6.92
CA LEU A 132 0.28 -8.97 -6.67
C LEU A 132 1.04 -10.28 -6.48
N THR A 133 0.47 -11.21 -5.72
CA THR A 133 1.04 -12.55 -5.54
C THR A 133 1.15 -13.29 -6.87
N ASN A 134 0.12 -13.27 -7.71
CA ASN A 134 0.11 -13.92 -9.01
C ASN A 134 1.16 -13.32 -9.95
N MET A 135 1.25 -11.98 -10.02
CA MET A 135 2.27 -11.32 -10.83
C MET A 135 3.68 -11.69 -10.38
N MET A 136 3.93 -11.78 -9.07
CA MET A 136 5.23 -12.21 -8.53
C MET A 136 5.64 -13.64 -8.92
N HIS A 137 4.70 -14.51 -9.29
CA HIS A 137 4.97 -15.85 -9.78
C HIS A 137 5.30 -15.91 -11.28
N GLU A 138 5.22 -14.79 -12.01
CA GLU A 138 5.69 -14.71 -13.40
C GLU A 138 7.22 -14.82 -13.47
N ASP A 139 7.73 -15.42 -14.56
CA ASP A 139 9.17 -15.65 -14.76
C ASP A 139 10.03 -14.38 -14.59
N ARG A 140 9.48 -13.21 -14.92
CA ARG A 140 10.18 -11.92 -14.83
C ARG A 140 10.34 -11.40 -13.39
N PHE A 141 9.57 -11.87 -12.43
CA PHE A 141 9.65 -11.46 -11.02
C PHE A 141 10.00 -12.60 -10.07
N ALA A 142 10.03 -13.84 -10.57
CA ALA A 142 10.27 -15.02 -9.76
C ALA A 142 11.59 -14.98 -8.96
N GLU A 143 12.60 -14.25 -9.45
CA GLU A 143 13.85 -14.06 -8.71
C GLU A 143 13.68 -13.25 -7.42
N HIS A 144 12.74 -12.30 -7.39
CA HIS A 144 12.46 -11.49 -6.21
C HIS A 144 11.80 -12.31 -5.09
N MET A 145 11.13 -13.41 -5.43
CA MET A 145 10.46 -14.28 -4.45
C MET A 145 11.41 -14.89 -3.41
N ILE A 146 12.72 -15.01 -3.72
CA ILE A 146 13.70 -15.58 -2.77
C ILE A 146 13.80 -14.82 -1.45
N ASN A 147 13.47 -13.52 -1.47
CA ASN A 147 13.53 -12.65 -0.29
C ASN A 147 12.18 -12.56 0.45
N ILE A 148 11.11 -13.13 -0.11
CA ILE A 148 9.76 -13.06 0.47
C ILE A 148 9.65 -14.09 1.58
N ILE A 149 9.39 -13.61 2.80
CA ILE A 149 9.28 -14.43 4.00
C ILE A 149 7.83 -14.69 4.42
N GLY A 150 6.86 -14.03 3.78
CA GLY A 150 5.45 -14.20 4.11
C GLY A 150 4.51 -13.41 3.20
N ILE A 151 3.29 -13.92 3.11
CA ILE A 151 2.17 -13.33 2.39
C ILE A 151 0.97 -13.33 3.35
N SER A 152 0.26 -12.21 3.42
CA SER A 152 -1.07 -12.16 4.03
C SER A 152 -2.10 -11.78 2.97
N GLU A 153 -3.07 -12.65 2.76
CA GLU A 153 -4.19 -12.48 1.82
C GLU A 153 -5.50 -12.41 2.61
N GLU A 154 -6.38 -11.48 2.27
CA GLU A 154 -7.63 -11.25 3.01
C GLU A 154 -8.91 -11.71 2.32
N THR A 155 -8.87 -12.03 1.03
CA THR A 155 -10.07 -12.42 0.26
C THR A 155 -10.23 -13.92 0.11
N THR A 156 -11.47 -14.34 -0.14
CA THR A 156 -11.76 -15.73 -0.50
C THR A 156 -11.11 -16.12 -1.84
N THR A 157 -11.06 -15.20 -2.81
CA THR A 157 -10.49 -15.47 -4.14
C THR A 157 -8.99 -15.71 -4.07
N GLY A 158 -8.23 -14.82 -3.43
CA GLY A 158 -6.77 -14.96 -3.35
C GLY A 158 -6.32 -16.15 -2.50
N VAL A 159 -7.15 -16.64 -1.58
CA VAL A 159 -6.87 -17.83 -0.77
C VAL A 159 -6.99 -19.15 -1.56
N HIS A 160 -7.81 -19.18 -2.63
CA HIS A 160 -8.15 -20.39 -3.38
C HIS A 160 -7.19 -20.67 -4.54
#